data_AF-A0A3A4A698-F1
#
_entry.id   AF-A0A3A4A698-F1
#
_cell.length_a   1.000
_cell.length_b   1.000
_cell.length_c   1.000
_cell.angle_alpha   90.00
_cell.angle_beta   90.00
_cell.angle_gamma   90.00
#
_symmetry.space_group_name_H-M   'P 1'
#
loop_
_entity.id
_entity.type
_entity.pdbx_description
1 polymer ?
#
loop_
_entity_poly.entity_id
_entity_poly.type
_entity_poly.pdbx_seq_one_letter_code
_entity_poly.pdbx_strand_id
1 'polypeptide(L)'
;MYSSARVYALDIETDNSEGEGLNPSRARITQASVATEDTTEVFDGAEADLLAHLDRFLRRLPNGLIATWNGAAFDLPYLTTRAGRARVSLGLSLVADRRLTPKYGFLEGHHTAYHGIWESAVSSSVPHVHLDIAYAYRRHAREHEIPWSLKPVARSRGLDPVELDRERLHQYTPSQRAEYCASDAVITRQLALDLLGVR
;
A
#
# COMPACT_ATOMS: atom_id res chain seq x y z
N MET A 1 21.13 -0.96 9.63
CA MET A 1 20.94 -0.77 8.18
C MET A 1 19.97 -1.84 7.72
N TYR A 2 18.88 -1.48 7.04
CA TYR A 2 17.94 -2.48 6.52
C TYR A 2 18.58 -3.21 5.34
N SER A 3 18.27 -4.51 5.18
CA SER A 3 18.63 -5.26 3.97
C SER A 3 17.53 -5.06 2.92
N SER A 4 17.90 -4.91 1.64
CA SER A 4 16.97 -4.78 0.51
C SER A 4 15.95 -5.94 0.48
N ALA A 5 16.41 -7.14 0.81
CA ALA A 5 15.62 -8.36 0.92
C ALA A 5 14.48 -8.29 1.97
N ARG A 6 14.55 -7.33 2.89
CA ARG A 6 13.59 -7.11 3.98
C ARG A 6 12.82 -5.79 3.87
N VAL A 7 12.87 -5.17 2.69
CA VAL A 7 12.00 -4.04 2.34
C VAL A 7 11.00 -4.54 1.32
N TYR A 8 9.73 -4.48 1.70
CA TYR A 8 8.58 -4.84 0.87
C TYR A 8 7.77 -3.60 0.59
N ALA A 9 6.91 -3.62 -0.42
CA ALA A 9 5.92 -2.57 -0.61
C ALA A 9 4.54 -3.15 -0.87
N LEU A 10 3.53 -2.50 -0.32
CA LEU A 10 2.12 -2.84 -0.43
C LEU A 10 1.36 -1.70 -1.10
N ASP A 11 0.45 -2.07 -1.99
CA ASP A 11 -0.53 -1.19 -2.61
C ASP A 11 -1.89 -1.91 -2.70
N ILE A 12 -2.99 -1.15 -2.69
CA ILE A 12 -4.35 -1.67 -2.86
C ILE A 12 -5.13 -0.88 -3.92
N GLU A 13 -5.97 -1.59 -4.66
CA GLU A 13 -6.97 -1.02 -5.55
C GLU A 13 -8.37 -1.25 -5.02
N THR A 14 -9.23 -0.26 -5.25
CA THR A 14 -10.60 -0.23 -4.72
C THR A 14 -11.61 -0.10 -5.85
N ASP A 15 -12.81 -0.62 -5.62
CA ASP A 15 -13.89 -0.50 -6.59
C ASP A 15 -14.39 0.94 -6.65
N ASN A 16 -14.12 1.60 -7.76
CA ASN A 16 -14.51 3.00 -7.99
C ASN A 16 -15.58 3.17 -9.06
N SER A 17 -16.24 2.08 -9.48
CA SER A 17 -17.27 2.11 -10.53
C SER A 17 -18.44 3.04 -10.21
N GLU A 18 -18.74 3.27 -8.93
CA GLU A 18 -19.78 4.19 -8.45
C GLU A 18 -19.22 5.52 -7.90
N GLY A 19 -17.92 5.80 -8.08
CA GLY A 19 -17.27 7.01 -7.54
C GLY A 19 -16.98 6.98 -6.03
N GLU A 20 -17.25 5.85 -5.36
CA GLU A 20 -17.12 5.67 -3.91
C GLU A 20 -15.83 4.93 -3.52
N GLY A 21 -14.84 4.83 -4.42
CA GLY A 21 -13.61 4.05 -4.20
C GLY A 21 -12.77 4.50 -2.99
N LEU A 22 -12.98 5.72 -2.50
CA LEU A 22 -12.32 6.22 -1.29
C LEU A 22 -13.12 5.94 0.00
N ASN A 23 -14.21 5.20 -0.07
CA ASN A 23 -15.08 4.92 1.08
C ASN A 23 -15.07 3.42 1.43
N PRO A 24 -14.34 3.00 2.49
CA PRO A 24 -14.25 1.58 2.85
C PRO A 24 -15.57 0.98 3.36
N SER A 25 -16.57 1.81 3.71
CA SER A 25 -17.91 1.32 4.05
C SER A 25 -18.73 0.93 2.82
N ARG A 26 -18.38 1.45 1.64
CA ARG A 26 -19.14 1.30 0.39
C ARG A 26 -18.39 0.50 -0.67
N ALA A 27 -17.13 0.83 -0.93
CA ALA A 27 -16.32 0.19 -1.97
C ALA A 27 -15.48 -0.97 -1.41
N ARG A 28 -15.41 -2.06 -2.17
CA ARG A 28 -14.55 -3.21 -1.86
C ARG A 28 -13.13 -3.00 -2.34
N ILE A 29 -12.19 -3.73 -1.76
CA ILE A 29 -10.87 -3.94 -2.36
C ILE A 29 -11.03 -4.89 -3.54
N THR A 30 -10.48 -4.51 -4.68
CA THR A 30 -10.53 -5.30 -5.92
C THR A 30 -9.22 -6.01 -6.17
N GLN A 31 -8.10 -5.37 -5.83
CA GLN A 31 -6.76 -5.94 -5.93
C GLN A 31 -5.88 -5.46 -4.79
N ALA A 32 -4.86 -6.23 -4.45
CA ALA A 32 -3.73 -5.79 -3.66
C ALA A 32 -2.44 -6.31 -4.29
N SER A 33 -1.32 -5.65 -4.09
CA SER A 33 -0.03 -6.12 -4.56
C SER A 33 1.04 -6.01 -3.49
N VAL A 34 1.96 -6.96 -3.48
CA VAL A 34 3.15 -6.92 -2.63
C VAL A 34 4.40 -7.13 -3.47
N ALA A 35 5.24 -6.10 -3.56
CA ALA A 35 6.56 -6.19 -4.18
C ALA A 35 7.62 -6.58 -3.14
N THR A 36 8.43 -7.58 -3.48
CA THR A 36 9.60 -8.02 -2.73
C THR A 36 10.87 -7.83 -3.56
N GLU A 37 12.00 -8.39 -3.12
CA GLU A 37 13.22 -8.41 -3.93
C GLU A 37 13.08 -9.32 -5.15
N ASP A 38 12.49 -10.50 -4.96
CA ASP A 38 12.49 -11.55 -5.97
C ASP A 38 11.22 -11.58 -6.81
N THR A 39 10.10 -11.07 -6.30
CA THR A 39 8.79 -11.18 -6.95
C THR A 39 7.88 -10.00 -6.64
N THR A 40 6.84 -9.84 -7.46
CA THR A 40 5.68 -8.99 -7.15
C THR A 40 4.43 -9.85 -7.27
N GLU A 41 3.75 -10.06 -6.16
CA GLU A 41 2.53 -10.84 -6.10
C GLU A 41 1.32 -9.91 -6.19
N VAL A 42 0.33 -10.25 -7.02
CA VAL A 42 -0.96 -9.55 -7.11
C VAL A 42 -2.05 -10.49 -6.62
N PHE A 43 -2.88 -10.00 -5.70
CA PHE A 43 -4.01 -10.70 -5.12
C PHE A 43 -5.30 -10.11 -5.69
N ASP A 44 -6.17 -10.97 -6.24
CA ASP A 44 -7.48 -10.59 -6.78
C ASP A 44 -8.56 -11.64 -6.45
N GLY A 45 -9.76 -11.46 -7.00
CA GLY A 45 -10.89 -12.38 -6.82
C GLY A 45 -11.89 -11.90 -5.77
N ALA A 46 -12.51 -12.83 -5.04
CA ALA A 46 -13.42 -12.49 -3.96
C ALA A 46 -12.66 -11.77 -2.83
N GLU A 47 -13.19 -10.65 -2.34
CA GLU A 47 -12.48 -9.79 -1.38
C GLU A 47 -11.99 -10.54 -0.13
N ALA A 48 -12.79 -11.47 0.40
CA ALA A 48 -12.40 -12.27 1.56
C ALA A 48 -11.18 -13.17 1.28
N ASP A 49 -11.15 -13.82 0.11
CA ASP A 49 -10.05 -14.70 -0.29
C ASP A 49 -8.78 -13.88 -0.59
N LEU A 50 -8.93 -12.75 -1.29
CA LEU A 50 -7.87 -11.77 -1.53
C LEU A 50 -7.21 -11.35 -0.21
N LEU A 51 -8.01 -10.90 0.76
CA LEU A 51 -7.51 -10.44 2.05
C LEU A 51 -6.80 -11.55 2.83
N ALA A 52 -7.37 -12.76 2.83
CA ALA A 52 -6.75 -13.92 3.48
C ALA A 52 -5.43 -14.35 2.80
N HIS A 53 -5.35 -14.25 1.47
CA HIS A 53 -4.14 -14.57 0.71
C HIS A 53 -3.05 -13.52 0.92
N LEU A 54 -3.40 -12.23 0.91
CA LEU A 54 -2.50 -11.13 1.24
C LEU A 54 -1.88 -11.33 2.64
N ASP A 55 -2.72 -11.57 3.65
CA ASP A 55 -2.27 -11.78 5.02
C ASP A 55 -1.33 -12.99 5.13
N ARG A 56 -1.71 -14.12 4.51
CA ARG A 56 -0.87 -15.33 4.49
C ARG A 56 0.45 -15.11 3.76
N PHE A 57 0.46 -14.31 2.70
CA PHE A 57 1.68 -13.96 1.99
C PHE A 57 2.61 -13.15 2.88
N LEU A 58 2.13 -12.03 3.44
CA LEU A 58 2.92 -11.18 4.32
C LEU A 58 3.47 -11.95 5.53
N ARG A 59 2.64 -12.77 6.19
CA ARG A 59 3.08 -13.60 7.34
C ARG A 59 4.22 -14.56 7.01
N ARG A 60 4.35 -15.02 5.76
CA ARG A 60 5.42 -15.95 5.33
C ARG A 60 6.74 -15.23 5.03
N LEU A 61 6.71 -13.92 4.84
CA LEU A 61 7.93 -13.16 4.57
C LEU A 61 8.78 -13.07 5.85
N PRO A 62 10.11 -13.05 5.71
CA PRO A 62 11.00 -12.67 6.80
C PRO A 62 10.62 -11.30 7.36
N ASN A 63 10.79 -11.13 8.67
CA ASN A 63 10.45 -9.89 9.36
C ASN A 63 11.19 -8.70 8.72
N GLY A 64 10.43 -7.65 8.39
CA GLY A 64 10.92 -6.56 7.56
C GLY A 64 10.04 -5.33 7.62
N LEU A 65 10.28 -4.43 6.68
CA LEU A 65 9.59 -3.15 6.55
C LEU A 65 8.61 -3.22 5.38
N ILE A 66 7.35 -2.89 5.63
CA ILE A 66 6.31 -2.78 4.60
C ILE A 66 6.14 -1.30 4.27
N ALA A 67 6.61 -0.90 3.10
CA ALA A 67 6.44 0.43 2.56
C ALA A 67 5.08 0.60 1.88
N THR A 68 4.50 1.78 1.96
CA THR A 68 3.28 2.16 1.24
C THR A 68 3.39 3.60 0.76
N TRP A 69 2.58 3.99 -0.22
CA TRP A 69 2.38 5.39 -0.57
C TRP A 69 1.07 5.91 0.01
N ASN A 70 1.13 6.74 1.05
CA ASN A 70 -0.05 7.28 1.76
C ASN A 70 -0.89 6.20 2.49
N GLY A 71 -0.31 5.02 2.72
CA GLY A 71 -1.01 3.91 3.38
C GLY A 71 -1.32 4.13 4.85
N ALA A 72 -0.62 5.04 5.53
CA ALA A 72 -0.95 5.40 6.91
C ALA A 72 -2.37 5.96 7.04
N ALA A 73 -2.83 6.68 6.02
CA ALA A 73 -4.14 7.34 6.00
C ALA A 73 -5.14 6.67 5.04
N PHE A 74 -4.68 5.78 4.17
CA PHE A 74 -5.50 5.11 3.17
C PHE A 74 -5.44 3.58 3.33
N ASP A 75 -4.43 2.91 2.79
CA ASP A 75 -4.35 1.46 2.64
C ASP A 75 -4.62 0.70 3.95
N LEU A 76 -3.94 1.06 5.04
CA LEU A 76 -4.03 0.35 6.31
C LEU A 76 -5.42 0.44 6.97
N PRO A 77 -5.99 1.64 7.20
CA PRO A 77 -7.35 1.74 7.73
C PRO A 77 -8.40 1.14 6.77
N TYR A 78 -8.18 1.23 5.44
CA TYR A 78 -9.07 0.61 4.46
C TYR A 78 -9.07 -0.92 4.61
N LEU A 79 -7.88 -1.54 4.67
CA LEU A 79 -7.71 -2.98 4.90
C LEU A 79 -8.39 -3.44 6.18
N THR A 80 -8.19 -2.75 7.31
CA THR A 80 -8.82 -3.11 8.59
C THR A 80 -10.35 -3.04 8.51
N THR A 81 -10.90 -1.98 7.91
CA THR A 81 -12.36 -1.84 7.76
C THR A 81 -12.94 -2.93 6.86
N ARG A 82 -12.32 -3.20 5.72
CA ARG A 82 -12.79 -4.22 4.79
C ARG A 82 -12.64 -5.64 5.32
N ALA A 83 -11.56 -5.94 6.03
CA ALA A 83 -11.37 -7.22 6.70
C ALA A 83 -12.46 -7.47 7.75
N GLY A 84 -12.80 -6.46 8.56
CA GLY A 84 -13.92 -6.56 9.51
C GLY A 84 -15.25 -6.86 8.82
N ARG A 85 -15.54 -6.17 7.70
CA ARG A 85 -16.78 -6.40 6.92
C ARG A 85 -16.81 -7.77 6.24
N ALA A 86 -15.67 -8.23 5.73
CA ALA A 86 -15.50 -9.54 5.10
C ALA A 86 -15.35 -10.69 6.12
N ARG A 87 -15.30 -10.38 7.43
CA ARG A 87 -15.05 -11.34 8.52
C ARG A 87 -13.74 -12.10 8.36
N VAL A 88 -12.71 -11.43 7.84
CA VAL A 88 -11.35 -11.95 7.71
C VAL A 88 -10.50 -11.38 8.84
N SER A 89 -9.78 -12.24 9.55
CA SER A 89 -8.79 -11.81 10.56
C SER A 89 -7.46 -11.53 9.85
N LEU A 90 -6.98 -10.30 9.94
CA LEU A 90 -5.63 -9.94 9.50
C LEU A 90 -4.67 -9.96 10.70
N GLY A 91 -3.39 -10.24 10.44
CA GLY A 91 -2.28 -9.99 11.37
C GLY A 91 -1.90 -8.51 11.50
N LEU A 92 -2.68 -7.61 10.90
CA LEU A 92 -2.47 -6.17 10.94
C LEU A 92 -3.07 -5.55 12.20
N SER A 93 -2.21 -4.93 13.02
CA SER A 93 -2.58 -4.04 14.11
C SER A 93 -2.29 -2.59 13.73
N LEU A 94 -3.23 -1.69 14.04
CA LEU A 94 -3.10 -0.26 13.79
C LEU A 94 -2.74 0.49 15.07
N VAL A 95 -1.70 1.32 15.00
CA VAL A 95 -1.32 2.25 16.07
C VAL A 95 -1.58 3.67 15.57
N ALA A 96 -2.48 4.40 16.23
CA ALA A 96 -2.81 5.77 15.84
C ALA A 96 -1.59 6.70 15.91
N ASP A 97 -1.34 7.47 14.84
CA ASP A 97 -0.38 8.57 14.82
C ASP A 97 -1.06 9.88 14.46
N ARG A 98 -1.24 10.74 15.48
CA ARG A 98 -1.86 12.06 15.35
C ARG A 98 -0.92 13.12 14.78
N ARG A 99 0.37 12.80 14.57
CA ARG A 99 1.36 13.73 14.00
C ARG A 99 1.28 13.77 12.48
N LEU A 100 0.73 12.72 11.87
CA LEU A 100 0.57 12.63 10.42
C LEU A 100 -0.73 13.28 9.98
N THR A 101 -0.62 14.25 9.07
CA THR A 101 -1.78 14.88 8.42
C THR A 101 -2.04 14.19 7.09
N PRO A 102 -3.25 13.63 6.87
CA PRO A 102 -3.53 12.85 5.68
C PRO A 102 -3.43 13.71 4.42
N LYS A 103 -2.96 13.10 3.33
CA LYS A 103 -2.82 13.80 2.04
C LYS A 103 -4.16 14.25 1.46
N TYR A 104 -5.21 13.43 1.59
CA TYR A 104 -6.52 13.64 0.96
C TYR A 104 -7.67 13.73 1.98
N GLY A 105 -7.37 13.89 3.26
CA GLY A 105 -8.35 13.73 4.35
C GLY A 105 -8.37 12.30 4.91
N PHE A 106 -9.05 12.11 6.04
CA PHE A 106 -9.23 10.80 6.65
C PHE A 106 -10.37 10.04 5.96
N LEU A 107 -10.24 8.71 5.91
CA LEU A 107 -11.32 7.82 5.47
C LEU A 107 -12.55 7.96 6.39
N GLU A 108 -13.75 7.71 5.84
CA GLU A 108 -14.97 7.67 6.64
C GLU A 108 -14.83 6.67 7.80
N GLY A 109 -15.19 7.10 9.02
CA GLY A 109 -15.02 6.30 10.24
C GLY A 109 -13.63 6.37 10.87
N HIS A 110 -12.68 7.07 10.25
CA HIS A 110 -11.32 7.27 10.78
C HIS A 110 -11.05 8.76 11.05
N HIS A 111 -10.26 9.03 12.09
CA HIS A 111 -9.97 10.41 12.55
C HIS A 111 -8.47 10.67 12.76
N THR A 112 -7.63 9.73 12.34
CA THR A 112 -6.17 9.78 12.48
C THR A 112 -5.55 8.92 11.38
N ALA A 113 -4.27 9.14 11.11
CA ALA A 113 -3.46 8.18 10.36
C ALA A 113 -2.91 7.13 11.33
N TYR A 114 -2.32 6.08 10.79
CA TYR A 114 -1.88 4.92 11.54
C TYR A 114 -0.48 4.45 11.11
N HIS A 115 0.26 3.93 12.07
CA HIS A 115 1.32 2.98 11.80
C HIS A 115 0.73 1.57 11.78
N GLY A 116 1.12 0.78 10.78
CA GLY A 116 0.83 -0.65 10.73
C GLY A 116 1.91 -1.48 11.41
N ILE A 117 1.46 -2.48 12.17
CA ILE A 117 2.31 -3.57 12.65
C ILE A 117 1.67 -4.86 12.12
N TRP A 118 2.41 -5.62 11.32
CA TRP A 118 1.90 -6.88 10.76
C TRP A 118 2.61 -8.08 11.39
N GLU A 119 1.85 -9.05 11.88
CA GLU A 119 2.40 -10.30 12.39
C GLU A 119 3.21 -11.06 11.32
N SER A 120 4.28 -11.71 11.75
CA SER A 120 5.05 -12.64 10.92
C SER A 120 5.08 -14.01 11.58
N ALA A 121 4.94 -15.05 10.76
CA ALA A 121 5.06 -16.44 11.21
C ALA A 121 6.53 -16.88 11.36
N VAL A 122 7.49 -16.14 10.79
CA VAL A 122 8.92 -16.48 10.84
C VAL A 122 9.53 -16.17 12.21
N SER A 123 9.04 -15.12 12.87
CA SER A 123 9.41 -14.78 14.24
C SER A 123 8.25 -14.11 14.95
N SER A 124 7.76 -14.73 16.02
CA SER A 124 6.67 -14.18 16.85
C SER A 124 7.11 -12.97 17.69
N SER A 125 8.41 -12.72 17.83
CA SER A 125 8.94 -11.63 18.66
C SER A 125 9.22 -10.33 17.90
N VAL A 126 9.22 -10.36 16.55
CA VAL A 126 9.54 -9.18 15.74
C VAL A 126 8.52 -9.05 14.61
N PRO A 127 7.51 -8.18 14.68
CA PRO A 127 6.56 -8.03 13.58
C PRO A 127 7.18 -7.30 12.37
N HIS A 128 6.46 -7.29 11.25
CA HIS A 128 6.72 -6.29 10.21
C HIS A 128 6.31 -4.91 10.71
N VAL A 129 7.11 -3.91 10.36
CA VAL A 129 6.83 -2.51 10.66
C VAL A 129 6.51 -1.75 9.39
N HIS A 130 5.61 -0.78 9.50
CA HIS A 130 5.16 0.03 8.38
C HIS A 130 5.99 1.31 8.20
N LEU A 131 6.25 1.65 6.93
CA LEU A 131 6.80 2.93 6.52
C LEU A 131 5.89 3.55 5.45
N ASP A 132 5.32 4.70 5.75
CA ASP A 132 4.64 5.49 4.72
C ASP A 132 5.64 6.44 4.05
N ILE A 133 6.08 6.05 2.86
CA ILE A 133 7.12 6.80 2.14
C ILE A 133 6.60 8.11 1.55
N ALA A 134 5.28 8.26 1.38
CA ALA A 134 4.72 9.49 0.84
C ALA A 134 5.18 10.69 1.69
N TYR A 135 5.09 10.59 3.02
CA TYR A 135 5.49 11.68 3.92
C TYR A 135 6.96 12.05 3.81
N ALA A 136 7.85 11.07 3.59
CA ALA A 136 9.27 11.31 3.40
C ALA A 136 9.55 12.07 2.09
N TYR A 137 8.81 11.74 1.02
CA TYR A 137 8.93 12.41 -0.28
C TYR A 137 8.16 13.74 -0.38
N ARG A 138 7.44 14.17 0.66
CA ARG A 138 6.70 15.46 0.64
C ARG A 138 7.63 16.65 0.42
N ARG A 139 8.81 16.64 1.04
CA ARG A 139 9.82 17.69 0.86
C ARG A 139 10.37 17.68 -0.57
N HIS A 140 10.74 16.50 -1.08
CA HIS A 140 11.24 16.31 -2.44
C HIS A 140 10.24 16.86 -3.47
N ALA A 141 8.96 16.50 -3.34
CA ALA A 141 7.92 16.97 -4.25
C ALA A 141 7.81 18.51 -4.28
N ARG A 142 7.89 19.15 -3.09
CA ARG A 142 7.88 20.61 -2.99
C ARG A 142 9.12 21.26 -3.62
N GLU A 143 10.30 20.71 -3.37
CA GLU A 143 11.57 21.27 -3.88
C GLU A 143 11.70 21.15 -5.40
N HIS A 144 11.06 20.15 -6.01
CA HIS A 144 11.05 19.94 -7.45
C HIS A 144 9.77 20.46 -8.13
N GLU A 145 8.90 21.15 -7.39
CA GLU A 145 7.64 21.73 -7.90
C GLU A 145 6.73 20.72 -8.61
N ILE A 146 6.73 19.47 -8.15
CA ILE A 146 5.89 18.39 -8.69
C ILE A 146 4.73 18.06 -7.75
N PRO A 147 3.61 17.53 -8.26
CA PRO A 147 2.55 17.04 -7.41
C PRO A 147 3.07 15.98 -6.45
N TRP A 148 2.65 16.05 -5.18
CA TRP A 148 3.05 15.08 -4.15
C TRP A 148 2.31 13.74 -4.31
N SER A 149 2.38 13.09 -5.46
CA SER A 149 1.80 11.77 -5.77
C SER A 149 2.86 10.78 -6.25
N LEU A 150 2.54 9.49 -6.18
CA LEU A 150 3.47 8.41 -6.47
C LEU A 150 4.12 8.59 -7.85
N LYS A 151 3.29 8.80 -8.88
CA LYS A 151 3.72 8.83 -10.29
C LYS A 151 4.66 10.01 -10.61
N PRO A 152 4.32 11.28 -10.28
CA PRO A 152 5.25 12.39 -10.49
C PRO A 152 6.55 12.26 -9.68
N VAL A 153 6.48 11.80 -8.43
CA VAL A 153 7.68 11.58 -7.61
C VAL A 153 8.55 10.47 -8.22
N ALA A 154 7.96 9.34 -8.61
CA ALA A 154 8.66 8.25 -9.27
C ALA A 154 9.40 8.72 -10.54
N ARG A 155 8.73 9.47 -11.42
CA ARG A 155 9.33 10.04 -12.63
C ARG A 155 10.51 10.96 -12.32
N SER A 156 10.37 11.81 -11.30
CA SER A 156 11.47 12.70 -10.88
C SER A 156 12.70 11.95 -10.34
N ARG A 157 12.54 10.67 -9.98
CA ARG A 157 13.61 9.75 -9.58
C ARG A 157 14.07 8.83 -10.71
N GLY A 158 13.63 9.08 -11.95
CA GLY A 158 14.00 8.31 -13.14
C GLY A 158 13.28 6.96 -13.28
N LEU A 159 12.17 6.76 -12.56
CA LEU A 159 11.35 5.55 -12.67
C LEU A 159 10.23 5.76 -13.69
N ASP A 160 9.80 4.67 -14.33
CA ASP A 160 8.75 4.69 -15.36
C ASP A 160 7.48 3.96 -14.89
N PRO A 161 6.52 4.67 -14.28
CA PRO A 161 5.28 4.05 -13.83
C PRO A 161 4.32 3.69 -14.95
N VAL A 162 3.66 2.55 -14.80
CA VAL A 162 2.42 2.25 -15.55
C VAL A 162 1.33 3.24 -15.13
N GLU A 163 0.60 3.80 -16.08
CA GLU A 163 -0.52 4.70 -15.79
C GLU A 163 -1.78 4.24 -16.49
N LEU A 164 -2.86 4.18 -15.69
CA LEU A 164 -4.23 4.02 -16.16
C LEU A 164 -5.04 5.22 -15.70
N ASP A 165 -6.10 5.54 -16.44
CA ASP A 165 -7.08 6.53 -16.00
C ASP A 165 -7.82 6.00 -14.77
N ARG A 166 -7.56 6.62 -13.61
CA ARG A 166 -8.11 6.21 -12.33
C ARG A 166 -9.64 6.22 -12.35
N GLU A 167 -10.28 7.20 -12.99
CA GLU A 167 -11.75 7.29 -13.03
C GLU A 167 -12.38 6.17 -13.85
N ARG A 168 -11.58 5.50 -14.68
CA ARG A 168 -11.99 4.46 -15.62
C ARG A 168 -11.35 3.13 -15.31
N LEU A 169 -10.77 2.93 -14.12
CA LEU A 169 -10.13 1.66 -13.72
C LEU A 169 -11.04 0.45 -13.96
N HIS A 170 -12.33 0.57 -13.64
CA HIS A 170 -13.35 -0.45 -13.88
C HIS A 170 -13.55 -0.84 -15.37
N GLN A 171 -13.05 -0.05 -16.32
CA GLN A 171 -13.17 -0.27 -17.77
C GLN A 171 -11.99 -1.05 -18.36
N TYR A 172 -10.85 -1.14 -17.66
CA TYR A 172 -9.68 -1.88 -18.12
C TYR A 172 -9.84 -3.38 -17.90
N THR A 173 -9.04 -4.19 -18.61
CA THR A 173 -9.05 -5.65 -18.41
C THR A 173 -8.46 -6.01 -17.03
N PRO A 174 -8.78 -7.20 -16.48
CA PRO A 174 -8.17 -7.68 -15.25
C PRO A 174 -6.63 -7.68 -15.30
N SER A 175 -6.04 -8.08 -16.43
CA SER A 175 -4.58 -8.10 -16.61
C SER A 175 -3.96 -6.71 -16.58
N GLN A 176 -4.59 -5.71 -17.22
CA GLN A 176 -4.11 -4.33 -17.20
C GLN A 176 -4.14 -3.74 -15.80
N ARG A 177 -5.22 -3.98 -15.04
CA ARG A 177 -5.30 -3.50 -13.66
C ARG A 177 -4.30 -4.22 -12.75
N ALA A 178 -4.06 -5.51 -12.96
CA ALA A 178 -3.02 -6.25 -12.23
C ALA A 178 -1.62 -5.70 -12.50
N GLU A 179 -1.29 -5.40 -13.75
CA GLU A 179 -0.02 -4.78 -14.14
C GLU A 179 0.15 -3.39 -13.50
N TYR A 180 -0.91 -2.58 -13.51
CA TYR A 180 -0.94 -1.27 -12.85
C TYR A 180 -0.71 -1.39 -11.34
N CYS A 181 -1.48 -2.24 -10.63
CA CYS A 181 -1.33 -2.45 -9.19
C CYS A 181 0.06 -3.01 -8.82
N ALA A 182 0.61 -3.93 -9.63
CA ALA A 182 1.97 -4.42 -9.45
C ALA A 182 3.02 -3.30 -9.61
N SER A 183 2.84 -2.43 -10.62
CA SER A 183 3.73 -1.29 -10.88
C SER A 183 3.78 -0.33 -9.69
N ASP A 184 2.64 -0.03 -9.05
CA ASP A 184 2.57 0.87 -7.89
C ASP A 184 3.35 0.31 -6.70
N ALA A 185 3.23 -0.99 -6.40
CA ALA A 185 4.02 -1.64 -5.36
C ALA A 185 5.52 -1.66 -5.71
N VAL A 186 5.91 -2.02 -6.94
CA VAL A 186 7.31 -2.05 -7.37
C VAL A 186 7.98 -0.68 -7.18
N ILE A 187 7.30 0.37 -7.63
CA ILE A 187 7.80 1.75 -7.55
C ILE A 187 7.87 2.21 -6.11
N THR A 188 6.85 1.90 -5.32
CA THR A 188 6.85 2.17 -3.88
C THR A 188 8.04 1.51 -3.20
N ARG A 189 8.38 0.25 -3.55
CA ARG A 189 9.55 -0.44 -3.02
C ARG A 189 10.85 0.25 -3.45
N GLN A 190 10.99 0.60 -4.73
CA GLN A 190 12.19 1.27 -5.25
C GLN A 190 12.42 2.63 -4.56
N LEU A 191 11.36 3.42 -4.39
CA LEU A 191 11.43 4.68 -3.65
C LEU A 191 11.75 4.48 -2.17
N ALA A 192 11.26 3.40 -1.54
CA ALA A 192 11.61 3.06 -0.17
C ALA A 192 13.10 2.68 -0.02
N LEU A 193 13.63 1.89 -0.95
CA LEU A 193 15.04 1.51 -0.98
C LEU A 193 15.96 2.73 -1.13
N ASP A 194 15.62 3.62 -2.07
CA ASP A 194 16.33 4.89 -2.29
C ASP A 194 16.31 5.77 -1.04
N LEU A 195 15.15 5.90 -0.38
CA LEU A 195 15.01 6.65 0.87
C LEU A 195 15.86 6.07 2.00
N LEU A 196 15.96 4.73 2.09
CA LEU A 196 16.73 4.03 3.11
C LEU A 196 18.24 3.97 2.79
N GLY A 197 18.65 4.39 1.60
CA GLY A 197 20.03 4.30 1.14
C GLY A 197 20.52 2.86 0.97
N VAL A 198 19.62 1.93 0.65
CA VAL A 198 19.91 0.51 0.47
C VAL A 198 19.72 0.19 -1.01
N ARG A 199 20.77 -0.30 -1.67
CA ARG A 199 20.75 -0.74 -3.07
C ARG A 199 20.93 -2.23 -3.14
#